data_AF-A0A2W6SKL1-F1
#
_entry.id   AF-A0A2W6SKL1-F1
#
_cell.length_a   1.000
_cell.length_b   1.000
_cell.length_c   1.000
_cell.angle_alpha   90.00
_cell.angle_beta   90.00
_cell.angle_gamma   90.00
#
_symmetry.space_group_name_H-M   'P 1'
#
loop_
_entity.id
_entity.type
_entity.pdbx_description
1 polymer ?
#
loop_
_entity_poly.entity_id
_entity_poly.type
_entity_poly.pdbx_seq_one_letter_code
_entity_poly.pdbx_strand_id
1 'polypeptide(L)'
;PGPYTHEFRSGNWTLPSMAVEVAMPEIPRFAMYSGVMVNQLSWTMQRSGLLTASAQLVAQGETVVSTSQAGTPTDLDLLRFGHFNGAITRNGTALGNVISAQITYANNLDRIETIRADGMIDGADPSIAALTGQIELRFADMVLMNQAIAGGPCELEFAYTLTSGESLTVTAHAVYLPRPRVEISGPQGIQASFDWQAARGSSPARMATITLVNNTEEY
;
A
#
# COMPACT_ATOMS: atom_id res chain seq x y z
N PRO A 1 -12.30 12.88 22.63
CA PRO A 1 -11.09 12.48 21.89
C PRO A 1 -11.27 11.05 21.37
N GLY A 2 -10.47 10.65 20.37
CA GLY A 2 -10.54 9.33 19.74
C GLY A 2 -10.37 8.13 20.72
N PRO A 3 -10.26 6.91 20.18
CA PRO A 3 -9.90 6.62 18.80
C PRO A 3 -11.07 6.71 17.81
N TYR A 4 -10.79 7.19 16.61
CA TYR A 4 -11.66 7.13 15.44
C TYR A 4 -11.27 5.92 14.58
N THR A 5 -12.23 5.31 13.88
CA THR A 5 -12.00 4.19 12.96
C THR A 5 -12.35 4.62 11.54
N HIS A 6 -11.35 4.59 10.67
CA HIS A 6 -11.45 4.97 9.27
C HIS A 6 -11.41 3.74 8.39
N GLU A 7 -12.33 3.63 7.43
CA GLU A 7 -12.37 2.52 6.46
C GLU A 7 -12.15 3.04 5.04
N PHE A 8 -11.04 2.64 4.41
CA PHE A 8 -10.76 2.89 3.00
C PHE A 8 -11.01 1.62 2.19
N ARG A 9 -11.62 1.78 1.00
CA ARG A 9 -12.16 0.67 0.20
C ARG A 9 -11.59 0.73 -1.20
N SER A 10 -11.21 -0.42 -1.77
CA SER A 10 -10.85 -0.47 -3.19
C SER A 10 -12.07 -0.53 -4.10
N GLY A 11 -11.87 -0.14 -5.37
CA GLY A 11 -12.88 -0.21 -6.43
C GLY A 11 -13.69 1.07 -6.67
N ASN A 12 -13.26 2.20 -6.12
CA ASN A 12 -13.81 3.51 -6.48
C ASN A 12 -13.17 4.04 -7.78
N TRP A 13 -13.96 4.69 -8.63
CA TRP A 13 -13.50 5.34 -9.86
C TRP A 13 -13.21 6.82 -9.68
N THR A 14 -13.71 7.43 -8.60
CA THR A 14 -13.35 8.80 -8.23
C THR A 14 -12.29 8.75 -7.15
N LEU A 15 -11.04 8.99 -7.54
CA LEU A 15 -9.91 9.04 -6.61
C LEU A 15 -9.67 10.49 -6.15
N PRO A 16 -9.25 10.69 -4.89
CA PRO A 16 -8.86 12.01 -4.42
C PRO A 16 -7.60 12.50 -5.14
N SER A 17 -7.54 13.80 -5.38
CA SER A 17 -6.34 14.50 -5.86
C SER A 17 -5.95 15.59 -4.87
N MET A 18 -4.67 15.95 -4.85
CA MET A 18 -4.14 17.02 -4.00
C MET A 18 -3.20 17.94 -4.79
N ALA A 19 -2.78 19.04 -4.18
CA ALA A 19 -1.66 19.84 -4.65
C ALA A 19 -0.48 19.66 -3.70
N VAL A 20 0.74 19.55 -4.24
CA VAL A 20 1.96 19.36 -3.46
C VAL A 20 2.98 20.40 -3.87
N GLU A 21 3.48 21.17 -2.91
CA GLU A 21 4.61 22.07 -3.14
C GLU A 21 5.93 21.39 -2.76
N VAL A 22 6.91 21.43 -3.66
CA VAL A 22 8.30 21.11 -3.35
C VAL A 22 9.09 22.41 -3.27
N ALA A 23 9.44 22.78 -2.04
CA ALA A 23 10.18 23.99 -1.74
C ALA A 23 11.70 23.75 -1.69
N MET A 24 12.47 24.63 -2.34
CA MET A 24 13.92 24.75 -2.17
C MET A 24 14.25 26.18 -1.73
N PRO A 25 14.10 26.53 -0.44
CA PRO A 25 14.20 27.94 -0.02
C PRO A 25 15.57 28.58 -0.27
N GLU A 26 16.65 27.78 -0.24
CA GLU A 26 18.02 28.23 -0.52
C GLU A 26 18.21 28.69 -1.98
N ILE A 27 17.39 28.16 -2.89
CA ILE A 27 17.36 28.51 -4.30
C ILE A 27 15.91 28.84 -4.61
N PRO A 28 15.44 30.10 -4.46
CA PRO A 28 14.02 30.48 -4.37
C PRO A 28 13.17 29.91 -5.52
N ARG A 29 12.76 28.65 -5.32
CA ARG A 29 12.13 27.76 -6.27
C ARG A 29 11.14 26.93 -5.48
N PHE A 30 9.87 27.20 -5.72
CA PHE A 30 8.75 26.53 -5.12
C PHE A 30 7.92 25.97 -6.26
N ALA A 31 8.01 24.66 -6.47
CA ALA A 31 7.28 23.98 -7.53
C ALA A 31 5.98 23.41 -6.98
N MET A 32 4.87 23.99 -7.40
CA MET A 32 3.53 23.51 -7.10
C MET A 32 3.09 22.48 -8.14
N TYR A 33 2.97 21.22 -7.73
CA TYR A 33 2.38 20.16 -8.52
C TYR A 33 0.88 20.10 -8.24
N SER A 34 0.06 20.24 -9.28
CA SER A 34 -1.41 20.23 -9.17
C SER A 34 -2.01 18.95 -9.72
N GLY A 35 -3.20 18.59 -9.25
CA GLY A 35 -3.90 17.37 -9.68
C GLY A 35 -3.14 16.08 -9.33
N VAL A 36 -2.41 16.08 -8.21
CA VAL A 36 -1.59 14.95 -7.79
C VAL A 36 -2.48 13.81 -7.33
N MET A 37 -2.39 12.66 -8.01
CA MET A 37 -3.07 11.41 -7.65
C MET A 37 -2.06 10.32 -7.32
N VAL A 38 -2.42 9.43 -6.39
CA VAL A 38 -1.58 8.28 -6.02
C VAL A 38 -1.80 7.16 -7.04
N ASN A 39 -0.75 6.80 -7.78
CA ASN A 39 -0.78 5.68 -8.71
C ASN A 39 -0.52 4.34 -8.01
N GLN A 40 0.43 4.30 -7.08
CA GLN A 40 0.83 3.08 -6.41
C GLN A 40 1.27 3.36 -4.98
N LEU A 41 0.92 2.47 -4.06
CA LEU A 41 1.47 2.41 -2.71
C LEU A 41 2.07 1.02 -2.48
N SER A 42 3.33 0.96 -2.02
CA SER A 42 4.00 -0.31 -1.74
C SER A 42 4.87 -0.24 -0.50
N TRP A 43 4.92 -1.33 0.26
CA TRP A 43 5.83 -1.48 1.40
C TRP A 43 6.13 -2.95 1.67
N THR A 44 7.12 -3.18 2.53
CA THR A 44 7.56 -4.53 2.91
C THR A 44 7.43 -4.69 4.41
N MET A 45 6.77 -5.75 4.86
CA MET A 45 6.91 -6.30 6.21
C MET A 45 8.14 -7.19 6.25
N GLN A 46 8.97 -7.04 7.28
CA GLN A 46 10.18 -7.84 7.50
C GLN A 46 10.51 -7.84 8.99
N ARG A 47 11.56 -8.53 9.42
CA ARG A 47 11.89 -8.66 10.85
C ARG A 47 12.49 -7.39 11.49
N SER A 48 13.17 -6.56 10.72
CA SER A 48 13.95 -5.43 11.24
C SER A 48 14.13 -4.33 10.20
N GLY A 49 14.57 -3.15 10.65
CA GLY A 49 14.75 -1.98 9.80
C GLY A 49 13.66 -0.94 10.01
N LEU A 50 13.73 0.14 9.24
CA LEU A 50 12.74 1.20 9.25
C LEU A 50 11.60 0.84 8.31
N LEU A 51 10.41 0.59 8.86
CA LEU A 51 9.20 0.41 8.06
C LEU A 51 8.94 1.69 7.26
N THR A 52 9.00 1.55 5.94
CA THR A 52 8.82 2.65 4.99
C THR A 52 7.86 2.19 3.91
N ALA A 53 6.94 3.07 3.52
CA ALA A 53 6.13 2.90 2.34
C ALA A 53 6.62 3.83 1.22
N SER A 54 6.51 3.37 -0.01
CA SER A 54 6.78 4.15 -1.22
C SER A 54 5.44 4.43 -1.90
N ALA A 55 5.17 5.71 -2.13
CA ALA A 55 4.01 6.16 -2.91
C ALA A 55 4.50 6.72 -4.24
N GLN A 56 3.95 6.20 -5.34
CA GLN A 56 4.15 6.76 -6.67
C GLN A 56 2.99 7.71 -6.98
N LEU A 57 3.32 8.93 -7.37
CA LEU A 57 2.37 10.00 -7.61
C LEU A 57 2.40 10.42 -9.08
N VAL A 58 1.26 10.84 -9.61
CA VAL A 58 1.12 11.45 -10.95
C VAL A 58 0.49 12.81 -10.76
N ALA A 59 1.17 13.86 -11.22
CA ALA A 59 0.65 15.22 -11.23
C ALA A 59 0.15 15.60 -12.64
N GLN A 60 -0.80 16.52 -12.72
CA GLN A 60 -1.25 17.09 -13.99
C GLN A 60 -0.15 17.93 -14.64
N GLY A 61 0.58 18.67 -13.81
CA GLY A 61 1.66 19.56 -14.21
C GLY A 61 2.27 20.28 -13.01
N GLU A 62 3.30 21.08 -13.27
CA GLU A 62 3.94 21.93 -12.26
C GLU A 62 3.85 23.41 -12.63
N THR A 63 3.80 24.26 -11.60
CA THR A 63 4.01 25.71 -11.72
C THR A 63 5.10 26.12 -10.74
N VAL A 64 6.11 26.82 -11.23
CA VAL A 64 7.28 27.21 -10.43
C VAL A 64 7.27 28.71 -10.15
N VAL A 65 7.41 29.06 -8.88
CA VAL A 65 7.49 30.46 -8.41
C VAL A 65 8.66 30.65 -7.44
N SER A 66 8.97 31.91 -7.11
CA SER A 66 10.09 32.26 -6.22
C SER A 66 9.72 32.39 -4.74
N THR A 67 8.45 32.20 -4.39
CA THR A 67 7.95 32.26 -3.00
C THR A 67 6.89 31.19 -2.79
N SER A 68 6.85 30.59 -1.59
CA SER A 68 5.87 29.55 -1.27
C SER A 68 4.43 30.02 -1.48
N GLN A 69 3.60 29.16 -2.05
CA GLN A 69 2.15 29.30 -2.19
C GLN A 69 1.39 28.38 -1.21
N ALA A 70 2.10 27.49 -0.50
CA ALA A 70 1.50 26.50 0.40
C ALA A 70 1.21 27.04 1.83
N GLY A 71 1.48 28.32 2.08
CA GLY A 71 1.37 28.91 3.42
C GLY A 71 2.47 28.41 4.36
N THR A 72 2.18 28.37 5.67
CA THR A 72 3.09 27.79 6.67
C THR A 72 2.64 26.37 7.00
N PRO A 73 3.39 25.33 6.61
CA PRO A 73 3.05 23.95 6.96
C PRO A 73 3.01 23.77 8.47
N THR A 74 2.04 22.98 8.95
CA THR A 74 2.03 22.51 10.34
C THR A 74 2.83 21.23 10.43
N ASP A 75 3.64 21.10 11.48
CA ASP A 75 4.37 19.86 11.74
C ASP A 75 3.39 18.74 12.07
N LEU A 76 3.61 17.58 11.46
CA LEU A 76 2.85 16.37 11.76
C LEU A 76 3.64 15.53 12.78
N ASP A 77 3.09 15.39 13.99
CA ASP A 77 3.65 14.49 15.00
C ASP A 77 3.49 13.04 14.55
N LEU A 78 4.60 12.45 14.09
CA LEU A 78 4.60 11.10 13.52
C LEU A 78 4.63 10.04 14.61
N LEU A 79 3.53 9.31 14.74
CA LEU A 79 3.50 8.02 15.41
C LEU A 79 3.74 6.90 14.38
N ARG A 80 4.86 6.20 14.49
CA ARG A 80 5.31 5.22 13.48
C ARG A 80 5.04 3.79 13.92
N PHE A 81 4.44 3.00 13.04
CA PHE A 81 4.49 1.55 13.17
C PHE A 81 5.91 1.04 12.91
N GLY A 82 6.35 0.08 13.72
CA GLY A 82 7.56 -0.70 13.47
C GLY A 82 7.23 -2.07 12.88
N HIS A 83 8.23 -2.72 12.30
CA HIS A 83 8.10 -4.10 11.83
C HIS A 83 7.65 -5.09 12.91
N PHE A 84 8.08 -4.89 14.15
CA PHE A 84 7.73 -5.74 15.29
C PHE A 84 6.24 -5.65 15.68
N ASN A 85 5.53 -4.61 15.22
CA ASN A 85 4.09 -4.45 15.43
C ASN A 85 3.25 -5.26 14.45
N GLY A 86 3.90 -5.92 13.48
CA GLY A 86 3.27 -6.59 12.36
C GLY A 86 2.69 -7.97 12.71
N ALA A 87 1.52 -8.26 12.17
CA ALA A 87 0.93 -9.60 12.15
C ALA A 87 0.37 -9.89 10.76
N ILE A 88 0.44 -11.15 10.33
CA ILE A 88 -0.14 -11.59 9.07
C ILE A 88 -1.04 -12.78 9.35
N THR A 89 -2.28 -12.74 8.87
CA THR A 89 -3.21 -13.86 8.98
C THR A 89 -3.71 -14.30 7.62
N ARG A 90 -4.05 -15.59 7.52
CA ARG A 90 -4.74 -16.20 6.40
C ARG A 90 -6.03 -16.80 6.91
N ASN A 91 -7.18 -16.35 6.37
CA ASN A 91 -8.51 -16.75 6.85
C ASN A 91 -8.64 -16.64 8.38
N GLY A 92 -8.18 -15.52 8.96
CA GLY A 92 -8.20 -15.27 10.41
C GLY A 92 -7.21 -16.09 11.25
N THR A 93 -6.41 -16.98 10.65
CA THR A 93 -5.38 -17.75 11.36
C THR A 93 -4.00 -17.16 11.09
N ALA A 94 -3.19 -16.94 12.13
CA ALA A 94 -1.85 -16.39 11.97
C ALA A 94 -0.97 -17.25 11.04
N LEU A 95 -0.30 -16.59 10.08
CA LEU A 95 0.74 -17.21 9.28
C LEU A 95 2.05 -17.20 10.09
N GLY A 96 2.54 -18.38 10.44
CA GLY A 96 3.81 -18.55 11.14
C GLY A 96 5.01 -18.42 10.20
N ASN A 97 6.19 -18.20 10.78
CA ASN A 97 7.49 -18.28 10.08
C ASN A 97 7.64 -17.34 8.88
N VAL A 98 6.91 -16.23 8.85
CA VAL A 98 7.09 -15.19 7.81
C VAL A 98 8.42 -14.48 8.01
N ILE A 99 9.21 -14.45 6.95
CA ILE A 99 10.48 -13.72 6.85
C ILE A 99 10.20 -12.31 6.32
N SER A 100 9.46 -12.23 5.23
CA SER A 100 9.05 -10.97 4.61
C SER A 100 7.69 -11.11 3.94
N ALA A 101 6.98 -9.98 3.82
CA ALA A 101 5.78 -9.87 2.99
C ALA A 101 5.76 -8.51 2.30
N GLN A 102 5.76 -8.51 0.98
CA GLN A 102 5.61 -7.32 0.17
C GLN A 102 4.13 -7.09 -0.10
N ILE A 103 3.69 -5.84 0.00
CA ILE A 103 2.34 -5.41 -0.38
C ILE A 103 2.45 -4.26 -1.37
N THR A 104 1.74 -4.36 -2.50
CA THR A 104 1.64 -3.31 -3.50
C THR A 104 0.18 -3.14 -3.92
N TYR A 105 -0.37 -1.95 -3.72
CA TYR A 105 -1.64 -1.54 -4.28
C TYR A 105 -1.39 -0.54 -5.41
N ALA A 106 -1.92 -0.80 -6.60
CA ALA A 106 -1.80 0.06 -7.76
C ALA A 106 -3.19 0.42 -8.31
N ASN A 107 -3.42 1.72 -8.54
CA ASN A 107 -4.58 2.23 -9.28
C ASN A 107 -4.40 2.13 -10.81
N ASN A 108 -3.17 1.90 -11.27
CA ASN A 108 -2.81 1.81 -12.68
C ASN A 108 -3.33 3.00 -13.48
N LEU A 109 -3.05 4.21 -13.00
CA LEU A 109 -3.52 5.45 -13.62
C LEU A 109 -3.04 5.54 -15.06
N ASP A 110 -3.96 5.81 -15.98
CA ASP A 110 -3.67 6.12 -17.37
C ASP A 110 -3.49 7.62 -17.54
N ARG A 111 -2.38 8.05 -18.14
CA ARG A 111 -2.06 9.47 -18.31
C ARG A 111 -2.59 9.94 -19.65
N ILE A 112 -3.44 10.94 -19.63
CA ILE A 112 -4.07 11.47 -20.84
C ILE A 112 -3.20 12.60 -21.38
N GLU A 113 -2.29 12.28 -22.30
CA GLU A 113 -1.36 13.23 -22.90
C GLU A 113 -1.93 13.80 -24.21
N THR A 114 -2.73 14.86 -24.09
CA THR A 114 -3.28 15.59 -25.25
C THR A 114 -2.46 16.83 -25.60
N ILE A 115 -2.58 17.31 -26.85
CA ILE A 115 -1.94 18.57 -27.26
C ILE A 115 -2.60 19.74 -26.54
N ARG A 116 -1.85 20.36 -25.62
CA ARG A 116 -2.23 21.58 -24.92
C ARG A 116 -1.09 22.60 -25.02
N ALA A 117 -1.46 23.88 -25.04
CA ALA A 117 -0.48 24.98 -25.13
C ALA A 117 0.37 25.12 -23.85
N ASP A 118 -0.11 24.59 -22.73
CA ASP A 118 0.57 24.61 -21.42
C ASP A 118 1.46 23.37 -21.16
N GLY A 119 1.45 22.38 -22.06
CA GLY A 119 2.25 21.15 -21.93
C GLY A 119 1.82 20.21 -20.80
N MET A 120 0.66 20.43 -20.17
CA MET A 120 0.14 19.59 -19.09
C MET A 120 -0.60 18.36 -19.63
N ILE A 121 -0.68 17.31 -18.83
CA ILE A 121 -1.59 16.20 -19.13
C ILE A 121 -3.04 16.63 -18.88
N ASP A 122 -3.98 16.08 -19.62
CA ASP A 122 -5.39 16.44 -19.46
C ASP A 122 -5.96 15.88 -18.16
N GLY A 123 -5.50 14.69 -17.77
CA GLY A 123 -5.87 14.03 -16.54
C GLY A 123 -5.09 12.74 -16.33
N ALA A 124 -5.35 12.09 -15.19
CA ALA A 124 -4.88 10.75 -14.89
C ALA A 124 -6.09 9.91 -14.47
N ASP A 125 -6.54 9.01 -15.36
CA ASP A 125 -7.76 8.24 -15.15
C ASP A 125 -7.44 6.92 -14.45
N PRO A 126 -8.18 6.54 -13.39
CA PRO A 126 -8.03 5.23 -12.77
C PRO A 126 -8.33 4.11 -13.76
N SER A 127 -7.55 3.03 -13.70
CA SER A 127 -7.78 1.82 -14.49
C SER A 127 -8.08 0.64 -13.56
N ILE A 128 -7.90 -0.58 -14.06
CA ILE A 128 -8.06 -1.80 -13.28
C ILE A 128 -7.04 -1.80 -12.15
N ALA A 129 -7.51 -1.55 -10.92
CA ALA A 129 -6.67 -1.60 -9.74
C ALA A 129 -6.15 -3.03 -9.49
N ALA A 130 -4.93 -3.12 -8.95
CA ALA A 130 -4.29 -4.38 -8.58
C ALA A 130 -3.77 -4.31 -7.14
N LEU A 131 -3.94 -5.41 -6.39
CA LEU A 131 -3.30 -5.61 -5.10
C LEU A 131 -2.51 -6.92 -5.17
N THR A 132 -1.19 -6.81 -5.08
CA THR A 132 -0.26 -7.92 -5.30
C THR A 132 0.86 -7.88 -4.28
N GLY A 133 1.64 -8.95 -4.25
CA GLY A 133 2.87 -9.00 -3.48
C GLY A 133 3.51 -10.36 -3.50
N GLN A 134 4.43 -10.55 -2.56
CA GLN A 134 5.14 -11.79 -2.33
C GLN A 134 5.21 -12.05 -0.82
N ILE A 135 5.15 -13.30 -0.40
CA ILE A 135 5.38 -13.72 0.98
C ILE A 135 6.53 -14.72 0.99
N GLU A 136 7.55 -14.43 1.78
CA GLU A 136 8.66 -15.35 2.03
C GLU A 136 8.48 -15.99 3.39
N LEU A 137 8.48 -17.31 3.41
CA LEU A 137 8.36 -18.12 4.62
C LEU A 137 9.60 -18.98 4.80
N ARG A 138 9.98 -19.22 6.06
CA ARG A 138 10.76 -20.43 6.36
C ARG A 138 9.82 -21.62 6.24
N PHE A 139 10.18 -22.58 5.39
CA PHE A 139 9.34 -23.73 5.10
C PHE A 139 9.31 -24.67 6.31
N ALA A 140 8.33 -24.45 7.17
CA ALA A 140 8.06 -25.27 8.35
C ALA A 140 6.71 -26.00 8.24
N ASP A 141 5.83 -25.56 7.33
CA ASP A 141 4.52 -26.13 7.10
C ASP A 141 4.10 -26.05 5.62
N MET A 142 3.02 -26.76 5.30
CA MET A 142 2.45 -26.86 3.96
C MET A 142 1.28 -25.89 3.74
N VAL A 143 1.03 -24.90 4.61
CA VAL A 143 -0.23 -24.12 4.60
C VAL A 143 -0.41 -23.36 3.28
N LEU A 144 0.55 -22.51 2.89
CA LEU A 144 0.46 -21.77 1.63
C LEU A 144 0.65 -22.67 0.41
N MET A 145 1.43 -23.75 0.54
CA MET A 145 1.58 -24.74 -0.53
C MET A 145 0.25 -25.43 -0.84
N ASN A 146 -0.46 -25.90 0.18
CA ASN A 146 -1.77 -26.54 0.03
C ASN A 146 -2.81 -25.56 -0.51
N GLN A 147 -2.76 -24.28 -0.09
CA GLN A 147 -3.61 -23.23 -0.67
C GLN A 147 -3.35 -23.06 -2.17
N ALA A 148 -2.08 -22.92 -2.58
CA ALA A 148 -1.70 -22.76 -3.97
C ALA A 148 -2.07 -23.98 -4.84
N ILE A 149 -1.93 -25.20 -4.29
CA ILE A 149 -2.33 -26.45 -4.97
C ILE A 149 -3.85 -26.51 -5.14
N ALA A 150 -4.61 -26.16 -4.10
CA ALA A 150 -6.07 -26.16 -4.13
C ALA A 150 -6.62 -25.14 -5.13
N GLY A 151 -5.91 -24.02 -5.36
CA GLY A 151 -6.26 -23.01 -6.36
C GLY A 151 -7.47 -22.13 -5.99
N GLY A 152 -8.08 -22.37 -4.83
CA GLY A 152 -9.13 -21.50 -4.28
C GLY A 152 -8.56 -20.18 -3.74
N PRO A 153 -9.40 -19.17 -3.52
CA PRO A 153 -8.97 -17.95 -2.85
C PRO A 153 -8.82 -18.16 -1.33
N CYS A 154 -8.04 -17.30 -0.70
CA CYS A 154 -8.07 -17.07 0.74
C CYS A 154 -8.05 -15.59 1.06
N GLU A 155 -8.50 -15.20 2.25
CA GLU A 155 -8.26 -13.86 2.76
C GLU A 155 -6.84 -13.77 3.31
N LEU A 156 -6.14 -12.68 3.01
CA LEU A 156 -4.91 -12.30 3.70
C LEU A 156 -5.11 -10.97 4.41
N GLU A 157 -4.67 -10.91 5.66
CA GLU A 157 -4.68 -9.69 6.45
C GLU A 157 -3.26 -9.33 6.88
N PHE A 158 -2.89 -8.07 6.67
CA PHE A 158 -1.62 -7.48 7.11
C PHE A 158 -1.95 -6.40 8.13
N ALA A 159 -1.58 -6.61 9.39
CA ALA A 159 -1.94 -5.72 10.49
C ALA A 159 -0.69 -5.16 11.17
N TYR A 160 -0.80 -3.93 11.66
CA TYR A 160 0.13 -3.30 12.58
C TYR A 160 -0.65 -2.79 13.79
N THR A 161 -0.16 -3.03 15.00
CA THR A 161 -0.77 -2.51 16.23
C THR A 161 0.28 -1.98 17.19
N LEU A 162 0.09 -0.74 17.64
CA LEU A 162 0.90 -0.14 18.70
C LEU A 162 0.34 -0.49 20.08
N THR A 163 1.19 -0.49 21.10
CA THR A 163 0.75 -0.72 22.48
C THR A 163 -0.17 0.38 23.02
N SER A 164 -0.15 1.55 22.40
CA SER A 164 -1.04 2.69 22.67
C SER A 164 -2.44 2.54 22.06
N GLY A 165 -2.67 1.54 21.20
CA GLY A 165 -3.98 1.18 20.66
C GLY A 165 -4.22 1.59 19.19
N GLU A 166 -3.36 2.41 18.59
CA GLU A 166 -3.44 2.71 17.16
C GLU A 166 -3.14 1.46 16.33
N SER A 167 -3.88 1.30 15.24
CA SER A 167 -3.72 0.15 14.35
C SER A 167 -3.96 0.48 12.89
N LEU A 168 -3.30 -0.26 12.02
CA LEU A 168 -3.50 -0.25 10.58
C LEU A 168 -3.68 -1.69 10.11
N THR A 169 -4.81 -1.99 9.49
CA THR A 169 -5.10 -3.31 8.94
C THR A 169 -5.40 -3.20 7.46
N VAL A 170 -4.73 -4.00 6.64
CA VAL A 170 -4.98 -4.15 5.21
C VAL A 170 -5.48 -5.57 4.96
N THR A 171 -6.75 -5.69 4.57
CA THR A 171 -7.39 -6.97 4.27
C THR A 171 -7.55 -7.11 2.76
N ALA A 172 -6.96 -8.17 2.18
CA ALA A 172 -7.18 -8.61 0.82
C ALA A 172 -8.19 -9.77 0.83
N HIS A 173 -9.41 -9.52 0.32
CA HIS A 173 -10.57 -10.39 0.55
C HIS A 173 -10.54 -11.72 -0.22
N ALA A 174 -9.87 -11.76 -1.37
CA ALA A 174 -9.77 -12.96 -2.20
C ALA A 174 -8.40 -13.03 -2.88
N VAL A 175 -7.44 -13.69 -2.24
CA VAL A 175 -6.06 -13.85 -2.69
C VAL A 175 -5.86 -15.21 -3.34
N TYR A 176 -5.24 -15.19 -4.51
CA TYR A 176 -4.78 -16.36 -5.24
C TYR A 176 -3.25 -16.43 -5.17
N LEU A 177 -2.74 -17.63 -4.94
CA LEU A 177 -1.33 -17.95 -4.91
C LEU A 177 -1.01 -18.79 -6.15
N PRO A 178 -0.24 -18.28 -7.13
CA PRO A 178 0.32 -19.10 -8.18
C PRO A 178 1.10 -20.27 -7.57
N ARG A 179 1.22 -21.39 -8.30
CA ARG A 179 1.99 -22.52 -7.81
C ARG A 179 3.44 -22.07 -7.59
N PRO A 180 3.95 -22.13 -6.35
CA PRO A 180 5.26 -21.58 -6.02
C PRO A 180 6.35 -22.42 -6.67
N ARG A 181 7.46 -21.79 -7.01
CA ARG A 181 8.70 -22.49 -7.29
C ARG A 181 9.38 -22.78 -5.96
N VAL A 182 9.41 -24.05 -5.54
CA VAL A 182 10.14 -24.44 -4.31
C VAL A 182 11.62 -24.51 -4.65
N GLU A 183 12.41 -23.65 -4.03
CA GLU A 183 13.88 -23.66 -4.16
C GLU A 183 14.53 -24.21 -2.87
N ILE A 184 15.54 -25.07 -3.02
CA ILE A 184 16.33 -25.54 -1.88
C ILE A 184 17.43 -24.51 -1.63
N SER A 185 17.22 -23.61 -0.68
CA SER A 185 18.19 -22.56 -0.35
C SER A 185 19.13 -23.00 0.79
N GLY A 186 20.28 -23.56 0.40
CA GLY A 186 21.47 -23.71 1.27
C GLY A 186 21.30 -24.52 2.57
N PRO A 187 22.35 -24.57 3.41
CA PRO A 187 22.40 -25.44 4.59
C PRO A 187 21.51 -25.00 5.78
N GLN A 188 20.77 -23.88 5.70
CA GLN A 188 20.02 -23.28 6.83
C GLN A 188 18.50 -23.49 6.78
N GLY A 189 18.03 -24.42 5.95
CA GLY A 189 16.62 -24.82 5.85
C GLY A 189 15.94 -24.26 4.61
N ILE A 190 14.87 -24.93 4.19
CA ILE A 190 14.14 -24.59 2.96
C ILE A 190 13.37 -23.28 3.21
N GLN A 191 13.51 -22.32 2.31
CA GLN A 191 12.65 -21.14 2.26
C GLN A 191 11.72 -21.29 1.05
N ALA A 192 10.52 -20.77 1.15
CA ALA A 192 9.58 -20.74 0.04
C ALA A 192 9.07 -19.33 -0.17
N SER A 193 9.08 -18.92 -1.43
CA SER A 193 8.48 -17.69 -1.88
C SER A 193 7.14 -17.97 -2.55
N PHE A 194 6.14 -17.18 -2.18
CA PHE A 194 4.80 -17.22 -2.74
C PHE A 194 4.43 -15.84 -3.24
N ASP A 195 4.44 -15.66 -4.56
CA ASP A 195 3.73 -14.54 -5.17
C ASP A 195 2.24 -14.67 -4.86
N TRP A 196 1.57 -13.53 -4.75
CA TRP A 196 0.14 -13.50 -4.50
C TRP A 196 -0.52 -12.33 -5.21
N GLN A 197 -1.78 -12.53 -5.59
CA GLN A 197 -2.62 -11.51 -6.22
C GLN A 197 -4.02 -11.57 -5.64
N ALA A 198 -4.53 -10.42 -5.23
CA ALA A 198 -5.91 -10.26 -4.83
C ALA A 198 -6.81 -10.06 -6.06
N ALA A 199 -8.04 -10.54 -5.93
CA ALA A 199 -9.15 -10.28 -6.83
C ALA A 199 -10.31 -9.66 -6.05
N ARG A 200 -11.36 -9.25 -6.77
CA ARG A 200 -12.60 -8.80 -6.14
C ARG A 200 -13.26 -9.96 -5.39
N GLY A 201 -13.39 -9.82 -4.07
CA GLY A 201 -14.14 -10.76 -3.24
C GLY A 201 -15.65 -10.73 -3.53
N SER A 202 -16.36 -11.77 -3.10
CA SER A 202 -17.82 -11.83 -3.18
C SER A 202 -18.50 -11.23 -1.95
N SER A 203 -17.88 -11.37 -0.76
CA SER A 203 -18.36 -10.83 0.50
C SER A 203 -17.19 -10.44 1.40
N PRO A 204 -16.85 -9.15 1.53
CA PRO A 204 -17.48 -8.02 0.86
C PRO A 204 -17.13 -7.97 -0.64
N ALA A 205 -17.97 -7.28 -1.42
CA ALA A 205 -17.88 -7.25 -2.89
C ALA A 205 -16.80 -6.29 -3.43
N ARG A 206 -15.57 -6.38 -2.89
CA ARG A 206 -14.41 -5.51 -3.15
C ARG A 206 -13.11 -6.30 -3.02
N MET A 207 -12.02 -5.75 -3.56
CA MET A 207 -10.71 -6.43 -3.51
C MET A 207 -10.02 -6.26 -2.15
N ALA A 208 -10.13 -5.08 -1.56
CA ALA A 208 -9.42 -4.75 -0.34
C ALA A 208 -10.19 -3.78 0.57
N THR A 209 -9.92 -3.88 1.86
CA THR A 209 -10.33 -2.93 2.89
C THR A 209 -9.10 -2.54 3.70
N ILE A 210 -8.93 -1.24 3.94
CA ILE A 210 -7.91 -0.71 4.85
C ILE A 210 -8.63 -0.06 6.02
N THR A 211 -8.32 -0.49 7.23
CA THR A 211 -8.85 0.07 8.46
C THR A 211 -7.74 0.77 9.22
N LEU A 212 -7.91 2.05 9.53
CA LEU A 212 -6.98 2.84 10.34
C LEU A 212 -7.69 3.29 11.62
N VAL A 213 -7.09 2.99 12.77
CA VAL A 213 -7.56 3.45 14.08
C VAL A 213 -6.54 4.41 14.67
N ASN A 214 -6.92 5.67 14.87
CA ASN A 214 -6.05 6.69 15.46
C ASN A 214 -6.85 7.86 16.07
N ASN A 215 -6.15 8.92 16.47
CA ASN A 215 -6.74 10.11 17.08
C ASN A 215 -7.08 11.23 16.08
N THR A 216 -6.92 11.00 14.78
CA THR A 216 -7.31 11.95 13.73
C THR A 216 -8.78 11.77 13.42
N GLU A 217 -9.56 12.85 13.47
CA GLU A 217 -11.01 12.79 13.34
C GLU A 217 -11.49 12.52 11.91
N GLU A 218 -10.83 13.08 10.89
CA GLU A 218 -11.24 12.98 9.48
C GLU A 218 -10.01 12.94 8.54
N TYR A 219 -10.21 12.38 7.33
CA TYR A 219 -9.23 12.23 6.25
C TYR A 219 -9.84 12.56 4.89
#